data_AF-A0A497JVS6-F1
#
_entry.id   AF-A0A497JVS6-F1
#
_cell.length_a   1.000
_cell.length_b   1.000
_cell.length_c   1.000
_cell.angle_alpha   90.00
_cell.angle_beta   90.00
_cell.angle_gamma   90.00
#
_symmetry.space_group_name_H-M   'P 1'
#
loop_
_entity.id
_entity.type
_entity.pdbx_description
1 polymer ?
#
loop_
_entity_poly.entity_id
_entity_poly.type
_entity_poly.pdbx_seq_one_letter_code
_entity_poly.pdbx_strand_id
1 'polypeptide(L)'
;METSYSPTHIIYMHYPTFAILRETPVNIKYSSSLIWRAYFTPYEKIQNILVRRCLDGIILTNSTFSRDAIKRYTGRDAIVVYPPVETETFSFAAKGDEREDIIVSCGRYTPEKNYEFILKVAEKLKDEPIRFVVVGASSGKISERYYIRLEKIRKEKDWRTLNF
;
A
#
# COMPACT_ATOMS: atom_id res chain seq x y z
N MET A 1 -6.36 -42.65 1.02
CA MET A 1 -6.69 -41.33 1.59
C MET A 1 -5.39 -40.70 2.06
N GLU A 2 -4.66 -40.06 1.16
CA GLU A 2 -3.48 -39.26 1.53
C GLU A 2 -3.96 -37.82 1.68
N THR A 3 -4.09 -37.37 2.92
CA THR A 3 -4.21 -35.95 3.25
C THR A 3 -2.91 -35.27 2.84
N SER A 4 -2.93 -34.52 1.75
CA SER A 4 -1.87 -33.60 1.37
C SER A 4 -1.76 -32.50 2.43
N TYR A 5 -0.93 -32.72 3.43
CA TYR A 5 -0.61 -31.75 4.47
C TYR A 5 0.16 -30.58 3.86
N SER A 6 -0.52 -29.45 3.62
CA SER A 6 0.16 -28.15 3.73
C SER A 6 0.34 -27.88 5.22
N PRO A 7 1.57 -27.65 5.74
CA PRO A 7 1.84 -27.58 7.18
C PRO A 7 1.22 -26.35 7.88
N THR A 8 0.59 -25.45 7.13
CA THR A 8 0.13 -24.15 7.66
C THR A 8 -1.37 -24.13 7.88
N HIS A 9 -1.78 -24.23 9.14
CA HIS A 9 -3.18 -24.20 9.55
C HIS A 9 -3.80 -22.79 9.45
N ILE A 10 -2.99 -21.74 9.66
CA ILE A 10 -3.42 -20.32 9.65
C ILE A 10 -2.42 -19.47 8.86
N ILE A 11 -2.91 -18.67 7.93
CA ILE A 11 -2.11 -17.81 7.04
C ILE A 11 -2.59 -16.36 7.18
N TYR A 12 -1.75 -15.46 7.68
CA TYR A 12 -2.05 -14.03 7.66
C TYR A 12 -1.49 -13.39 6.38
N MET A 13 -2.38 -13.03 5.45
CA MET A 13 -2.03 -12.48 4.14
C MET A 13 -2.51 -11.03 4.03
N HIS A 14 -1.56 -10.08 3.99
CA HIS A 14 -1.88 -8.66 3.80
C HIS A 14 -2.46 -8.35 2.41
N TYR A 15 -1.87 -8.90 1.37
CA TYR A 15 -2.35 -8.82 0.00
C TYR A 15 -1.78 -10.00 -0.80
N PRO A 16 -2.51 -10.60 -1.75
CA PRO A 16 -1.95 -11.63 -2.60
C PRO A 16 -0.93 -11.00 -3.55
N THR A 17 0.37 -10.98 -3.20
CA THR A 17 1.42 -10.34 -4.02
C THR A 17 1.49 -10.90 -5.45
N PHE A 18 1.09 -12.16 -5.65
CA PHE A 18 0.95 -12.75 -6.99
C PHE A 18 -0.17 -12.11 -7.83
N ALA A 19 -1.14 -11.44 -7.21
CA ALA A 19 -2.13 -10.61 -7.91
C ALA A 19 -1.49 -9.35 -8.50
N ILE A 20 -0.47 -8.78 -7.86
CA ILE A 20 0.22 -7.58 -8.37
C ILE A 20 0.83 -7.85 -9.75
N LEU A 21 1.38 -9.06 -9.96
CA LEU A 21 1.90 -9.51 -11.26
C LEU A 21 0.83 -9.55 -12.37
N ARG A 22 -0.45 -9.69 -11.98
CA ARG A 22 -1.60 -9.81 -12.89
C ARG A 22 -2.34 -8.48 -13.08
N GLU A 23 -2.35 -7.60 -12.08
CA GLU A 23 -3.09 -6.32 -12.10
C GLU A 23 -2.25 -5.14 -12.59
N THR A 24 -0.95 -5.12 -12.30
CA THR A 24 -0.12 -3.96 -12.67
C THR A 24 0.53 -4.14 -14.04
N PRO A 25 0.52 -3.12 -14.91
CA PRO A 25 1.21 -3.15 -16.20
C PRO A 25 2.75 -3.09 -16.06
N VAL A 26 3.33 -3.45 -14.91
CA VAL A 26 4.80 -3.56 -14.76
C VAL A 26 5.36 -4.67 -15.68
N ASN A 27 4.50 -5.58 -16.15
CA ASN A 27 4.82 -6.62 -17.11
C ASN A 27 4.80 -6.19 -18.60
N ILE A 28 4.89 -4.91 -18.96
CA ILE A 28 5.03 -4.50 -20.40
C ILE A 28 6.18 -5.25 -21.08
N LYS A 29 7.27 -5.56 -20.36
CA LYS A 29 8.39 -6.35 -20.90
C LYS A 29 7.99 -7.79 -21.24
N TYR A 30 7.10 -8.41 -20.46
CA TYR A 30 6.69 -9.80 -20.59
C TYR A 30 5.37 -10.00 -21.36
N SER A 31 4.58 -8.94 -21.53
CA SER A 31 3.32 -8.94 -22.29
C SER A 31 3.48 -8.42 -23.73
N SER A 32 4.58 -7.75 -24.06
CA SER A 32 4.79 -7.12 -25.38
C SER A 32 5.19 -8.08 -26.50
N SER A 33 5.75 -9.25 -26.19
CA SER A 33 6.21 -10.22 -27.19
C SER A 33 5.66 -11.63 -26.96
N LEU A 34 5.31 -12.31 -28.05
CA LEU A 34 4.85 -13.70 -28.05
C LEU A 34 5.84 -14.67 -27.38
N ILE A 35 7.14 -14.39 -27.53
CA ILE A 35 8.23 -15.21 -26.96
C ILE A 35 8.25 -15.09 -25.43
N TRP A 36 8.16 -13.87 -24.92
CA TRP A 36 8.12 -13.64 -23.47
C TRP A 36 6.84 -14.19 -22.84
N ARG A 37 5.71 -14.10 -23.54
CA ARG A 37 4.46 -14.71 -23.10
C ARG A 37 4.58 -16.23 -23.01
N ALA A 38 5.18 -16.88 -24.00
CA ALA A 38 5.44 -18.32 -23.98
C ALA A 38 6.38 -18.72 -22.83
N TYR A 39 7.42 -17.93 -22.55
CA TYR A 39 8.33 -18.15 -21.42
C TYR A 39 7.64 -17.97 -20.06
N PHE A 40 6.76 -16.98 -19.92
CA PHE A 40 6.12 -16.64 -18.65
C PHE A 40 4.90 -17.52 -18.33
N THR A 41 4.20 -18.03 -19.33
CA THR A 41 3.02 -18.90 -19.17
C THR A 41 3.26 -20.12 -18.26
N PRO A 42 4.33 -20.92 -18.41
CA PRO A 42 4.56 -22.05 -17.50
C PRO A 42 4.82 -21.60 -16.06
N TYR A 43 5.51 -20.47 -15.86
CA TYR A 43 5.74 -19.89 -14.55
C TYR A 43 4.41 -19.52 -13.86
N GLU A 44 3.50 -18.83 -14.55
CA GLU A 44 2.18 -18.50 -14.01
C GLU A 44 1.36 -19.75 -13.67
N LYS A 45 1.41 -20.80 -14.50
CA LYS A 45 0.69 -22.06 -14.24
C LYS A 45 1.21 -22.76 -13.00
N ILE A 46 2.53 -22.90 -12.88
CA ILE A 46 3.17 -23.50 -11.70
C ILE A 46 2.83 -22.68 -10.45
N GLN A 47 2.94 -21.36 -10.53
CA GLN A 47 2.59 -20.46 -9.42
C GLN A 47 1.13 -20.62 -8.99
N ASN A 48 0.18 -20.70 -9.93
CA ASN A 48 -1.23 -20.91 -9.61
C ASN A 48 -1.46 -22.27 -8.92
N ILE A 49 -0.77 -23.33 -9.35
CA ILE A 49 -0.86 -24.66 -8.74
C ILE A 49 -0.30 -24.62 -7.32
N LEU A 50 0.86 -23.99 -7.12
CA LEU A 50 1.49 -23.85 -5.81
C LEU A 50 0.63 -23.02 -4.85
N VAL A 51 0.11 -21.88 -5.30
CA VAL A 51 -0.80 -21.04 -4.51
C VAL A 51 -2.03 -21.85 -4.06
N ARG A 52 -2.64 -22.63 -4.96
CA ARG A 52 -3.80 -23.46 -4.60
C ARG A 52 -3.49 -24.54 -3.58
N ARG A 53 -2.30 -25.16 -3.65
CA ARG A 53 -1.85 -26.20 -2.71
C ARG A 53 -1.39 -25.65 -1.37
N CYS A 54 -0.73 -24.50 -1.36
CA CYS A 54 -0.21 -23.91 -0.14
C CYS A 54 -1.30 -23.22 0.68
N LEU A 55 -2.36 -22.73 0.05
CA LEU A 55 -3.49 -22.03 0.69
C LEU A 55 -4.62 -22.97 1.13
N ASP A 56 -4.27 -24.11 1.72
CA ASP A 56 -5.24 -25.09 2.24
C ASP A 56 -5.71 -24.79 3.68
N GLY A 57 -5.12 -23.81 4.37
CA GLY A 57 -5.48 -23.40 5.73
C GLY A 57 -6.49 -22.23 5.81
N ILE A 58 -6.76 -21.79 7.05
CA ILE A 58 -7.56 -20.59 7.33
C ILE A 58 -6.76 -19.36 6.90
N ILE A 59 -7.34 -18.52 6.05
CA ILE A 59 -6.71 -17.28 5.60
C ILE A 59 -7.27 -16.12 6.43
N LEU A 60 -6.37 -15.36 7.03
CA LEU A 60 -6.65 -14.10 7.72
C LEU A 60 -6.10 -12.94 6.87
N THR A 61 -6.77 -11.80 6.85
CA THR A 61 -6.32 -10.63 6.08
C THR A 61 -6.66 -9.32 6.78
N ASN A 62 -5.94 -8.27 6.44
CA ASN A 62 -6.02 -6.97 7.12
C ASN A 62 -7.17 -6.07 6.65
N SER A 63 -7.86 -6.41 5.56
CA SER A 63 -8.91 -5.57 4.99
C SER A 63 -9.89 -6.34 4.11
N THR A 64 -11.08 -5.77 3.91
CA THR A 64 -12.06 -6.26 2.95
C THR A 64 -11.55 -6.19 1.51
N PHE A 65 -10.79 -5.14 1.17
CA PHE A 65 -10.14 -5.00 -0.14
C PHE A 65 -9.22 -6.20 -0.44
N SER A 66 -8.36 -6.55 0.51
CA SER A 66 -7.46 -7.70 0.38
C SER A 66 -8.20 -9.02 0.35
N ARG A 67 -9.26 -9.20 1.16
CA ARG A 67 -10.13 -10.39 1.10
C ARG A 67 -10.71 -10.58 -0.29
N ASP A 68 -11.25 -9.52 -0.87
CA ASP A 68 -11.89 -9.57 -2.18
C ASP A 68 -10.86 -9.90 -3.28
N ALA A 69 -9.64 -9.37 -3.18
CA ALA A 69 -8.53 -9.75 -4.04
C ALA A 69 -8.15 -11.24 -3.86
N ILE A 70 -8.03 -11.73 -2.63
CA ILE A 70 -7.74 -13.15 -2.35
C ILE A 70 -8.82 -14.02 -2.99
N LYS A 71 -10.10 -13.69 -2.79
CA LYS A 71 -11.22 -14.42 -3.37
C LYS A 71 -11.17 -14.45 -4.89
N ARG A 72 -10.90 -13.30 -5.52
CA ARG A 72 -10.77 -13.16 -6.97
C ARG A 72 -9.65 -14.02 -7.55
N TYR A 73 -8.45 -14.00 -6.93
CA TYR A 73 -7.27 -14.63 -7.51
C TYR A 73 -7.04 -16.09 -7.10
N THR A 74 -7.62 -16.52 -5.99
CA THR A 74 -7.40 -17.88 -5.43
C THR A 74 -8.67 -18.72 -5.39
N GLY A 75 -9.85 -18.09 -5.42
CA GLY A 75 -11.14 -18.73 -5.16
C GLY A 75 -11.42 -19.01 -3.66
N ARG A 76 -10.41 -18.85 -2.79
CA ARG A 76 -10.53 -19.05 -1.34
C ARG A 76 -11.07 -17.79 -0.67
N ASP A 77 -11.80 -17.99 0.42
CA ASP A 77 -12.24 -16.87 1.25
C ASP A 77 -11.23 -16.59 2.38
N ALA A 78 -11.29 -15.39 2.94
CA ALA A 78 -10.43 -14.97 4.05
C ALA A 78 -11.24 -14.25 5.14
N ILE A 79 -10.87 -14.49 6.39
CA ILE A 79 -11.43 -13.80 7.55
C ILE A 79 -10.67 -12.47 7.71
N VAL A 80 -11.42 -11.37 7.81
CA VAL A 80 -10.81 -10.05 8.04
C VAL A 80 -10.49 -9.91 9.52
N VAL A 81 -9.20 -9.74 9.82
CA VAL A 81 -8.67 -9.44 11.15
C VAL A 81 -7.84 -8.17 11.00
N TYR A 82 -8.39 -7.04 11.44
CA TYR A 82 -7.69 -5.76 11.38
C TYR A 82 -6.48 -5.76 12.32
N PRO A 83 -5.34 -5.16 11.91
CA PRO A 83 -4.20 -5.03 12.80
C PRO A 83 -4.60 -4.18 14.02
N PRO A 84 -4.20 -4.59 15.24
CA PRO A 84 -4.54 -3.84 16.45
C PRO A 84 -3.78 -2.51 16.53
N VAL A 85 -4.32 -1.58 17.31
CA VAL A 85 -3.69 -0.30 17.67
C VAL A 85 -3.77 -0.15 19.18
N GLU A 86 -2.68 0.26 19.82
CA GLU A 86 -2.62 0.52 21.27
C GLU A 86 -3.29 1.85 21.61
N THR A 87 -4.59 1.82 21.86
CA THR A 87 -5.42 3.02 22.03
C THR A 87 -5.03 3.87 23.24
N GLU A 88 -4.57 3.22 24.31
CA GLU A 88 -4.14 3.83 25.56
C GLU A 88 -2.95 4.76 25.31
N THR A 89 -1.96 4.29 24.56
CA THR A 89 -0.77 5.06 24.17
C THR A 89 -1.13 6.28 23.35
N PHE A 90 -2.16 6.24 22.49
CA PHE A 90 -2.55 7.39 21.67
C PHE A 90 -3.63 8.28 22.30
N SER A 91 -4.22 7.87 23.43
CA SER A 91 -5.32 8.59 24.08
C SER A 91 -4.94 9.97 24.60
N PHE A 92 -3.66 10.21 24.92
CA PHE A 92 -3.20 11.54 25.37
C PHE A 92 -3.39 12.61 24.29
N ALA A 93 -3.25 12.24 23.01
CA ALA A 93 -3.41 13.18 21.89
C ALA A 93 -4.86 13.68 21.76
N ALA A 94 -5.83 12.94 22.31
CA ALA A 94 -7.25 13.33 22.32
C ALA A 94 -7.61 14.27 23.48
N LYS A 95 -6.69 14.54 24.43
CA LYS A 95 -6.95 15.36 25.63
C LYS A 95 -6.61 16.84 25.44
N GLY A 96 -6.14 17.25 24.27
CA GLY A 96 -5.86 18.66 23.98
C GLY A 96 -7.14 19.43 23.66
N ASP A 97 -7.33 20.59 24.30
CA ASP A 97 -8.47 21.48 24.05
C ASP A 97 -8.22 22.46 22.89
N GLU A 98 -6.97 22.60 22.44
CA GLU A 98 -6.59 23.49 21.35
C GLU A 98 -6.76 22.80 19.99
N ARG A 99 -7.74 23.28 19.21
CA ARG A 99 -8.00 22.82 17.85
C ARG A 99 -7.42 23.83 16.86
N GLU A 100 -6.49 23.37 16.03
CA GLU A 100 -5.95 24.13 14.91
C GLU A 100 -6.51 23.62 13.57
N ASP A 101 -6.64 24.51 12.60
CA ASP A 101 -6.96 24.16 11.22
C ASP A 101 -5.71 23.61 10.51
N ILE A 102 -5.49 22.30 10.68
CA ILE A 102 -4.32 21.58 10.19
C ILE A 102 -4.70 20.31 9.42
N ILE A 103 -4.01 20.08 8.32
CA ILE A 103 -4.03 18.82 7.57
C ILE A 103 -2.68 18.13 7.75
N VAL A 104 -2.70 16.99 8.42
CA VAL A 104 -1.50 16.17 8.67
C VAL A 104 -1.57 14.91 7.84
N SER A 105 -0.50 14.60 7.12
CA SER A 105 -0.30 13.29 6.49
C SER A 105 0.95 12.63 7.02
N CYS A 106 0.86 11.35 7.36
CA CYS A 106 1.95 10.62 7.98
C CYS A 106 2.31 9.35 7.19
N GLY A 107 3.59 9.18 6.91
CA GLY A 107 4.10 7.99 6.23
C GLY A 107 5.46 8.21 5.58
N ARG A 108 6.12 7.12 5.18
CA ARG A 108 7.39 7.20 4.44
C ARG A 108 7.22 8.04 3.17
N TYR A 109 8.26 8.78 2.81
CA TYR A 109 8.32 9.51 1.55
C TYR A 109 8.46 8.54 0.38
N THR A 110 7.39 7.90 -0.08
CA THR A 110 7.46 7.02 -1.24
C THR A 110 6.34 7.31 -2.24
N PRO A 111 6.56 7.08 -3.56
CA PRO A 111 5.56 7.39 -4.59
C PRO A 111 4.19 6.75 -4.37
N GLU A 112 4.15 5.57 -3.73
CA GLU A 112 2.89 4.86 -3.45
C GLU A 112 2.01 5.63 -2.43
N LYS A 113 2.60 6.54 -1.65
CA LYS A 113 1.86 7.42 -0.73
C LYS A 113 1.28 8.66 -1.41
N ASN A 114 1.70 8.97 -2.66
CA ASN A 114 1.11 9.99 -3.52
C ASN A 114 0.97 11.37 -2.84
N TYR A 115 2.05 11.86 -2.23
CA TYR A 115 2.09 13.19 -1.62
C TYR A 115 1.90 14.33 -2.63
N GLU A 116 2.08 14.10 -3.93
CA GLU A 116 1.67 15.05 -4.97
C GLU A 116 0.18 15.40 -4.90
N PHE A 117 -0.67 14.48 -4.42
CA PHE A 117 -2.09 14.78 -4.21
C PHE A 117 -2.28 15.80 -3.08
N ILE A 118 -1.53 15.70 -1.99
CA ILE A 118 -1.57 16.66 -0.88
C ILE A 118 -1.15 18.04 -1.38
N LEU A 119 -0.11 18.11 -2.20
CA LEU A 119 0.33 19.35 -2.82
C LEU A 119 -0.77 20.00 -3.68
N LYS A 120 -1.53 19.20 -4.44
CA LYS A 120 -2.68 19.67 -5.22
C LYS A 120 -3.83 20.16 -4.34
N VAL A 121 -4.08 19.50 -3.20
CA VAL A 121 -5.10 19.94 -2.24
C VAL A 121 -4.67 21.25 -1.59
N ALA A 122 -3.41 21.36 -1.16
CA ALA A 122 -2.85 22.59 -0.60
C ALA A 122 -2.93 23.75 -1.60
N GLU A 123 -2.68 23.51 -2.88
CA GLU A 123 -2.83 24.52 -3.94
C GLU A 123 -4.25 25.05 -4.06
N LYS A 124 -5.26 24.18 -3.96
CA LYS A 124 -6.67 24.56 -4.02
C LYS A 124 -7.14 25.31 -2.78
N LEU A 125 -6.47 25.12 -1.65
CA LEU A 125 -6.81 25.70 -0.35
C LEU A 125 -5.79 26.75 0.09
N LYS A 126 -5.00 27.29 -0.82
CA LYS A 126 -3.89 28.22 -0.52
C LYS A 126 -4.36 29.54 0.12
N ASP A 127 -5.60 29.93 -0.14
CA ASP A 127 -6.20 31.18 0.35
C ASP A 127 -6.91 30.98 1.70
N GLU A 128 -7.01 29.72 2.17
CA GLU A 128 -7.55 29.38 3.48
C GLU A 128 -6.43 29.36 4.53
N PRO A 129 -6.71 29.71 5.79
CA PRO A 129 -5.73 29.70 6.88
C PRO A 129 -5.42 28.29 7.40
N ILE A 130 -5.29 27.31 6.49
CA ILE A 130 -5.07 25.89 6.82
C ILE A 130 -3.58 25.56 6.71
N ARG A 131 -3.01 25.00 7.78
CA ARG A 131 -1.63 24.51 7.80
C ARG A 131 -1.56 23.10 7.23
N PHE A 132 -0.61 22.84 6.32
CA PHE A 132 -0.37 21.49 5.81
C PHE A 132 0.96 20.96 6.34
N VAL A 133 0.96 19.72 6.84
CA VAL A 133 2.14 19.06 7.38
C VAL A 133 2.24 17.63 6.84
N VAL A 134 3.41 17.27 6.29
CA VAL A 134 3.72 15.89 5.92
C VAL A 134 4.82 15.37 6.84
N VAL A 135 4.51 14.34 7.63
CA VAL A 135 5.43 13.71 8.58
C VAL A 135 5.88 12.37 8.02
N GLY A 136 7.19 12.15 7.89
CA GLY A 136 7.65 10.92 7.26
C GLY A 136 9.13 10.65 7.38
N ALA A 137 9.49 9.37 7.37
CA ALA A 137 10.89 8.98 7.16
C ALA A 137 11.24 9.11 5.67
N SER A 138 12.33 9.82 5.39
CA SER A 138 12.97 9.93 4.07
C SER A 138 14.17 8.98 3.92
N SER A 139 14.31 7.99 4.81
CA SER A 139 15.42 7.06 4.80
C SER A 139 15.40 6.14 3.56
N GLY A 140 16.56 6.06 2.90
CA GLY A 140 16.78 5.27 1.69
C GLY A 140 16.71 6.08 0.39
N LYS A 141 17.45 5.62 -0.64
CA LYS A 141 17.65 6.34 -1.90
C LYS A 141 16.35 6.71 -2.63
N ILE A 142 15.36 5.82 -2.61
CA ILE A 142 14.05 6.06 -3.24
C ILE A 142 13.32 7.17 -2.48
N SER A 143 13.31 7.07 -1.15
CA SER A 143 12.57 7.99 -0.32
C SER A 143 13.15 9.40 -0.34
N GLU A 144 14.47 9.50 -0.29
CA GLU A 144 15.21 10.75 -0.42
C GLU A 144 14.96 11.42 -1.78
N ARG A 145 15.04 10.66 -2.88
CA ARG A 145 14.74 11.19 -4.22
C ARG A 145 13.32 11.71 -4.32
N TYR A 146 12.36 10.99 -3.74
CA TYR A 146 10.96 11.40 -3.75
C TYR A 146 10.74 12.65 -2.91
N TYR A 147 11.34 12.74 -1.73
CA TYR A 147 11.36 13.95 -0.90
C TYR A 147 11.92 15.16 -1.65
N ILE A 148 13.10 15.04 -2.27
CA ILE A 148 13.72 16.13 -3.05
C ILE A 148 12.80 16.60 -4.19
N ARG A 149 12.10 15.66 -4.84
CA ARG A 149 11.12 15.99 -5.88
C ARG A 149 9.95 16.82 -5.32
N LEU A 150 9.38 16.41 -4.18
CA LEU A 150 8.29 17.15 -3.54
C LEU A 150 8.74 18.54 -3.08
N GLU A 151 9.94 18.65 -2.51
CA GLU A 151 10.55 19.93 -2.14
C GLU A 151 10.72 20.88 -3.33
N LYS A 152 11.14 20.35 -4.48
CA LYS A 152 11.26 21.14 -5.71
C LYS A 152 9.90 21.68 -6.15
N ILE A 153 8.86 20.84 -6.15
CA ILE A 153 7.50 21.25 -6.49
C ILE A 153 6.99 22.32 -5.52
N ARG A 154 7.27 22.17 -4.22
CA ARG A 154 6.90 23.18 -3.21
C ARG A 154 7.55 24.54 -3.50
N LYS A 155 8.85 24.56 -3.77
CA LYS A 155 9.60 25.80 -4.03
C LYS A 155 9.15 26.50 -5.30
N GLU A 156 8.85 25.76 -6.36
CA GLU A 156 8.34 26.33 -7.62
C GLU A 156 7.01 27.06 -7.46
N LYS A 157 6.22 26.74 -6.42
CA LYS A 157 4.89 27.29 -6.20
C LYS A 157 4.79 28.28 -5.02
N ASP A 158 5.92 28.69 -4.42
CA ASP A 158 6.02 29.63 -3.26
C ASP A 158 5.05 29.32 -2.11
N TRP A 159 4.90 28.04 -1.75
CA TRP A 159 3.99 27.64 -0.67
C TRP A 159 4.60 27.86 0.72
N ARG A 160 4.15 28.92 1.40
CA ARG A 160 4.58 29.27 2.77
C ARG A 160 3.82 28.51 3.87
N THR A 161 2.66 27.94 3.56
CA THR A 161 1.78 27.24 4.52
C THR A 161 2.03 25.73 4.62
N LEU A 162 2.93 25.18 3.79
CA LEU A 162 3.25 23.75 3.74
C LEU A 162 4.64 23.45 4.34
N ASN A 163 4.64 22.65 5.41
CA ASN A 163 5.86 22.17 6.07
C ASN A 163 6.05 20.66 5.83
N PHE A 164 7.30 20.28 5.56
CA PHE A 164 7.76 18.90 5.46
C PHE A 164 8.71 18.57 6.62
#